data_AF-A0A2D6ADW3-F1
#
_entry.id   AF-A0A2D6ADW3-F1
#
_cell.length_a   1.000
_cell.length_b   1.000
_cell.length_c   1.000
_cell.angle_alpha   90.00
_cell.angle_beta   90.00
_cell.angle_gamma   90.00
#
_symmetry.space_group_name_H-M   'P 1'
#
loop_
_entity.id
_entity.type
_entity.pdbx_description
1 polymer ?
#
loop_
_entity_poly.entity_id
_entity_poly.type
_entity_poly.pdbx_seq_one_letter_code
_entity_poly.pdbx_strand_id
1 'polypeptide(L)'
;MEYTLYACFLASTSELLEDHILNRLAAQTAPSTAEGSKLGPKVHVELLFMPTGKRIAPTLNVGGVVYKDVQVSVPQETRVSRYAASGDSAEEYKGMAASIHWGGKVFMKEKSFSRSNWEFRKIEATQNQIQTCMKWLTGHVDDGFNKMGFFYEPVKRVSRHYVSCVPNPFGPSSPLQFSKTPKWYCSELCEAALRESGIMTDLTPSPHPQLFFEEIKHRTTPDAPIVGRNEHMLF
;
A
#
# COMPACT_ATOMS: atom_id res chain seq x y z
N MET A 1 -9.61 -18.32 -11.44
CA MET A 1 -8.33 -17.63 -11.63
C MET A 1 -7.71 -17.47 -10.26
N GLU A 2 -6.43 -17.84 -10.11
CA GLU A 2 -5.71 -17.68 -8.85
C GLU A 2 -5.05 -16.32 -8.79
N TYR A 3 -5.00 -15.73 -7.59
CA TYR A 3 -4.41 -14.43 -7.34
C TYR A 3 -3.40 -14.49 -6.18
N THR A 4 -2.41 -13.62 -6.26
CA THR A 4 -1.53 -13.23 -5.16
C THR A 4 -1.96 -11.85 -4.68
N LEU A 5 -2.13 -11.69 -3.37
CA LEU A 5 -2.55 -10.44 -2.75
C LEU A 5 -1.34 -9.65 -2.25
N TYR A 6 -1.34 -8.35 -2.54
CA TYR A 6 -0.35 -7.40 -2.05
C TYR A 6 -1.01 -6.20 -1.39
N ALA A 7 -0.40 -5.69 -0.32
CA ALA A 7 -0.58 -4.31 0.11
C ALA A 7 0.54 -3.44 -0.48
N CYS A 8 0.15 -2.43 -1.24
CA CYS A 8 1.03 -1.52 -1.95
C CYS A 8 1.02 -0.17 -1.24
N PHE A 9 2.15 0.22 -0.65
CA PHE A 9 2.28 1.46 0.11
C PHE A 9 3.06 2.52 -0.68
N LEU A 10 2.52 3.73 -0.74
CA LEU A 10 3.18 4.89 -1.33
C LEU A 10 3.84 5.72 -0.23
N ALA A 11 5.15 5.93 -0.35
CA ALA A 11 5.90 6.79 0.56
C ALA A 11 5.67 8.27 0.23
N SER A 12 5.72 9.14 1.24
CA SER A 12 5.60 10.60 1.09
C SER A 12 6.65 11.23 0.17
N THR A 13 7.77 10.54 -0.03
CA THR A 13 8.89 10.96 -0.86
C THR A 13 8.75 10.51 -2.32
N SER A 14 7.65 9.86 -2.69
CA SER A 14 7.44 9.40 -4.07
C SER A 14 7.10 10.55 -5.00
N GLU A 15 7.72 10.56 -6.19
CA GLU A 15 7.44 11.52 -7.27
C GLU A 15 6.02 11.36 -7.87
N LEU A 16 5.32 10.28 -7.56
CA LEU A 16 3.94 10.06 -7.98
C LEU A 16 2.92 10.84 -7.14
N LEU A 17 3.33 11.38 -6.00
CA LEU A 17 2.49 12.32 -5.27
C LEU A 17 2.52 13.63 -6.03
N GLU A 18 1.42 13.96 -6.71
CA GLU A 18 1.17 15.35 -7.07
C GLU A 18 1.36 16.19 -5.81
N ASP A 19 2.00 17.34 -5.97
CA ASP A 19 2.47 18.22 -4.90
C ASP A 19 1.27 18.90 -4.21
N HIS A 20 0.42 18.10 -3.60
CA HIS A 20 -0.85 18.46 -3.02
C HIS A 20 -0.65 18.68 -1.53
N ILE A 21 -1.20 19.78 -1.00
CA ILE A 21 -1.03 20.20 0.40
C ILE A 21 -1.35 19.09 1.41
N LEU A 22 -2.26 18.19 1.06
CA LEU A 22 -2.69 17.09 1.94
C LEU A 22 -1.69 15.95 2.01
N ASN A 23 -0.92 15.72 0.95
CA ASN A 23 0.16 14.73 0.98
C ASN A 23 1.27 15.21 1.93
N ARG A 24 1.55 16.52 1.92
CA ARG A 24 2.47 17.15 2.87
C ARG A 24 1.93 17.11 4.31
N LEU A 25 0.64 17.39 4.51
CA LEU A 25 0.00 17.30 5.83
C LEU A 25 -0.03 15.85 6.36
N ALA A 26 -0.32 14.86 5.51
CA ALA A 26 -0.25 13.45 5.89
C ALA A 26 1.18 13.06 6.28
N ALA A 27 2.19 13.50 5.53
CA ALA A 27 3.59 13.25 5.88
C ALA A 27 4.01 13.91 7.20
N GLN A 28 3.55 15.14 7.48
CA GLN A 28 3.84 15.85 8.73
C GLN A 28 3.15 15.25 9.95
N THR A 29 1.98 14.64 9.76
CA THR A 29 1.16 14.09 10.84
C THR A 29 1.44 12.63 11.08
N ALA A 30 2.16 11.96 10.16
CA ALA A 30 2.58 10.59 10.29
C ALA A 30 3.40 10.35 11.58
N PRO A 31 3.27 9.15 12.20
CA PRO A 31 4.07 8.82 13.36
C PRO A 31 5.55 8.81 12.93
N SER A 32 6.45 9.18 13.84
CA SER A 32 7.89 9.07 13.60
C SER A 32 8.20 7.64 13.13
N THR A 33 8.72 7.52 11.92
CA THR A 33 9.21 6.24 11.40
C THR A 33 10.33 5.76 12.31
N ALA A 34 10.38 4.45 12.61
CA ALA A 34 11.52 3.88 13.31
C ALA A 34 12.83 4.30 12.61
N GLU A 35 13.84 4.69 13.39
CA GLU A 35 15.16 5.09 12.89
C GLU A 35 15.65 4.08 11.84
N GLY A 36 15.87 4.53 10.60
CA GLY A 36 16.40 3.70 9.51
C GLY A 36 15.47 3.44 8.32
N SER A 37 14.19 3.83 8.39
CA SER A 37 13.31 3.84 7.20
C SER A 37 13.75 4.92 6.22
N LYS A 38 14.55 4.56 5.20
CA LYS A 38 15.00 5.49 4.13
C LYS A 38 13.85 6.04 3.27
N LEU A 39 12.71 5.38 3.31
CA LEU A 39 11.48 5.79 2.63
C LEU A 39 10.66 6.55 3.67
N GLY A 40 10.33 7.81 3.40
CA GLY A 40 9.52 8.62 4.30
C GLY A 40 8.19 7.93 4.67
N PRO A 41 7.40 8.54 5.56
CA PRO A 41 6.15 7.96 6.03
C PRO A 41 5.23 7.53 4.88
N LYS A 42 4.53 6.41 5.05
CA LYS A 42 3.52 5.94 4.10
C LYS A 42 2.29 6.83 4.20
N VAL A 43 1.90 7.39 3.06
CA VAL A 43 0.79 8.35 2.95
C VAL A 43 -0.40 7.79 2.20
N HIS A 44 -0.23 6.66 1.51
CA HIS A 44 -1.32 6.00 0.79
C HIS A 44 -1.09 4.49 0.69
N VAL A 45 -2.18 3.73 0.59
CA VAL A 45 -2.15 2.27 0.48
C VAL A 45 -3.24 1.76 -0.46
N GLU A 46 -2.92 0.73 -1.23
CA GLU A 46 -3.86 0.02 -2.10
C GLU A 46 -3.71 -1.49 -1.94
N LEU A 47 -4.80 -2.24 -2.08
CA LEU A 47 -4.75 -3.69 -2.23
C LEU A 47 -4.66 -4.05 -3.70
N LEU A 48 -3.70 -4.91 -4.05
CA LEU A 48 -3.47 -5.37 -5.41
C LEU A 48 -3.67 -6.89 -5.49
N PHE A 49 -4.57 -7.29 -6.38
CA PHE A 49 -4.88 -8.68 -6.74
C PHE A 49 -4.20 -9.01 -8.06
N MET A 50 -3.05 -9.67 -7.96
CA MET A 50 -2.23 -10.01 -9.12
C MET A 50 -2.47 -11.47 -9.54
N PRO A 51 -2.79 -11.76 -10.81
CA PRO A 51 -2.99 -13.15 -11.25
C PRO A 51 -1.73 -14.01 -11.08
N THR A 52 -1.85 -15.17 -10.42
CA THR A 52 -0.73 -16.06 -10.02
C THR A 52 0.06 -16.68 -11.19
N GLY A 53 -0.37 -16.48 -12.44
CA GLY A 53 0.32 -16.96 -13.64
C GLY A 53 1.16 -15.92 -14.41
N LYS A 54 1.12 -14.63 -14.04
CA LYS A 54 1.94 -13.60 -14.69
C LYS A 54 3.27 -13.47 -13.94
N ARG A 55 4.36 -14.01 -14.50
CA ARG A 55 5.72 -13.87 -13.94
C ARG A 55 6.09 -12.38 -13.91
N ILE A 56 6.38 -11.86 -12.72
CA ILE A 56 7.22 -10.68 -12.57
C ILE A 56 8.63 -11.16 -12.88
N ALA A 57 9.40 -10.37 -13.64
CA ALA A 57 10.76 -10.79 -13.99
C ALA A 57 11.58 -11.00 -12.69
N PRO A 58 12.43 -12.04 -12.65
CA PRO A 58 12.93 -12.65 -11.41
C PRO A 58 14.09 -11.89 -10.75
N THR A 59 14.41 -10.67 -11.17
CA THR A 59 15.66 -10.02 -10.75
C THR A 59 15.46 -8.54 -10.48
N LEU A 60 15.13 -8.24 -9.21
CA LEU A 60 15.28 -6.91 -8.69
C LEU A 60 16.78 -6.62 -8.46
N ASN A 61 17.39 -5.87 -9.38
CA ASN A 61 18.74 -5.34 -9.24
C ASN A 61 18.69 -4.00 -8.48
N VAL A 62 19.14 -4.00 -7.23
CA VAL A 62 19.15 -2.82 -6.35
C VAL A 62 20.58 -2.51 -5.95
N GLY A 63 21.16 -1.43 -6.49
CA GLY A 63 22.47 -0.94 -6.05
C GLY A 63 23.61 -1.97 -6.15
N GLY A 64 23.56 -2.88 -7.14
CA GLY A 64 24.53 -3.97 -7.32
C GLY A 64 24.24 -5.23 -6.49
N VAL A 65 23.18 -5.22 -5.67
CA VAL A 65 22.70 -6.39 -4.91
C VAL A 65 21.50 -6.98 -5.64
N VAL A 66 21.60 -8.28 -5.95
CA VAL A 66 20.53 -9.05 -6.61
C VAL A 66 19.69 -9.71 -5.53
N TYR A 67 18.42 -9.33 -5.41
CA TYR A 67 17.46 -10.05 -4.59
C TYR A 67 16.85 -11.16 -5.44
N LYS A 68 17.19 -12.42 -5.13
CA LYS A 68 16.61 -13.61 -5.79
C LYS A 68 15.58 -14.21 -4.84
N ASP A 69 14.33 -14.25 -5.25
CA ASP A 69 13.41 -15.19 -4.63
C ASP A 69 13.75 -16.61 -5.10
N VAL A 70 13.73 -17.52 -4.13
CA VAL A 70 13.76 -19.00 -4.18
C VAL A 70 14.01 -19.61 -5.57
N GLN A 71 15.16 -20.29 -5.70
CA GLN A 71 15.59 -20.94 -6.93
C GLN A 71 14.63 -22.05 -7.39
N VAL A 72 14.17 -21.95 -8.64
CA VAL A 72 13.89 -23.13 -9.49
C VAL A 72 14.77 -22.99 -10.73
N SER A 73 15.64 -23.96 -10.95
CA SER A 73 16.73 -23.94 -11.92
C SER A 73 16.25 -24.11 -13.37
N VAL A 74 16.59 -23.16 -14.25
CA VAL A 74 16.67 -23.38 -15.71
C VAL A 74 17.87 -22.59 -16.26
N PRO A 75 18.64 -23.12 -17.24
CA PRO A 75 19.98 -22.61 -17.61
C PRO A 75 19.98 -21.28 -18.38
N GLN A 76 21.16 -20.65 -18.36
CA GLN A 76 21.42 -19.24 -18.63
C GLN A 76 22.22 -19.06 -19.94
N GLU A 77 21.85 -18.09 -20.78
CA GLU A 77 22.67 -17.40 -21.80
C GLU A 77 21.80 -16.21 -22.31
N THR A 78 22.22 -14.94 -22.48
CA THR A 78 23.53 -14.30 -22.74
C THR A 78 23.46 -12.80 -22.35
N ARG A 79 24.59 -12.18 -21.94
CA ARG A 79 24.81 -10.71 -21.80
C ARG A 79 24.97 -10.08 -23.22
N VAL A 80 24.84 -8.77 -23.53
CA VAL A 80 25.34 -7.47 -22.98
C VAL A 80 24.49 -6.34 -23.65
N SER A 81 24.21 -5.16 -23.08
CA SER A 81 24.95 -3.89 -23.32
C SER A 81 24.22 -2.64 -22.78
N ARG A 82 25.02 -1.61 -22.51
CA ARG A 82 24.73 -0.34 -21.82
C ARG A 82 24.24 0.73 -22.81
N TYR A 83 23.09 1.33 -22.50
CA TYR A 83 22.52 2.56 -23.09
C TYR A 83 22.27 2.58 -24.61
N ALA A 84 21.12 2.06 -25.02
CA ALA A 84 20.35 2.53 -26.18
C ALA A 84 18.86 2.21 -25.96
N ALA A 85 18.00 3.10 -26.45
CA ALA A 85 16.60 3.23 -26.10
C ALA A 85 15.66 2.14 -26.66
N SER A 86 14.45 2.11 -26.07
CA SER A 86 13.22 1.44 -26.50
C SER A 86 13.15 -0.10 -26.41
N GLY A 87 12.18 -0.61 -25.64
CA GLY A 87 11.69 -1.98 -25.73
C GLY A 87 11.73 -2.78 -24.43
N ASP A 88 10.57 -2.88 -23.79
CA ASP A 88 10.13 -3.87 -22.79
C ASP A 88 10.74 -3.95 -21.38
N SER A 89 9.82 -3.82 -20.41
CA SER A 89 9.82 -4.40 -19.05
C SER A 89 10.72 -3.76 -17.98
N ALA A 90 10.48 -2.49 -17.63
CA ALA A 90 10.53 -2.17 -16.20
C ALA A 90 9.49 -3.07 -15.51
N GLU A 91 9.92 -3.88 -14.54
CA GLU A 91 9.13 -4.90 -13.85
C GLU A 91 7.93 -4.27 -13.11
N GLU A 92 6.84 -4.01 -13.82
CA GLU A 92 5.61 -3.44 -13.27
C GLU A 92 4.71 -4.54 -12.70
N TYR A 93 4.21 -4.32 -11.47
CA TYR A 93 3.13 -5.14 -10.94
C TYR A 93 1.83 -4.72 -11.60
N LYS A 94 1.15 -5.64 -12.30
CA LYS A 94 -0.11 -5.39 -12.99
C LYS A 94 -1.20 -6.31 -12.47
N GLY A 95 -2.32 -5.73 -12.07
CA GLY A 95 -3.45 -6.49 -11.57
C GLY A 95 -4.64 -5.59 -11.24
N MET A 96 -5.65 -6.20 -10.62
CA MET A 96 -6.81 -5.46 -10.14
C MET A 96 -6.43 -4.78 -8.83
N ALA A 97 -6.57 -3.46 -8.76
CA ALA A 97 -6.26 -2.68 -7.58
C ALA A 97 -7.54 -2.08 -6.98
N ALA A 98 -7.63 -2.10 -5.66
CA ALA A 98 -8.71 -1.48 -4.91
C ALA A 98 -8.15 -0.48 -3.90
N SER A 99 -8.69 0.73 -3.93
CA SER A 99 -8.38 1.79 -2.97
C SER A 99 -9.37 2.95 -3.13
N ILE A 100 -9.08 4.05 -2.44
CA ILE A 100 -9.78 5.33 -2.55
C ILE A 100 -8.74 6.46 -2.50
N HIS A 101 -8.89 7.44 -3.39
CA HIS A 101 -8.05 8.64 -3.39
C HIS A 101 -8.75 9.82 -2.71
N TRP A 102 -7.98 10.87 -2.40
CA TRP A 102 -8.51 12.07 -1.76
C TRP A 102 -9.71 12.63 -2.53
N GLY A 103 -10.80 12.87 -1.79
CA GLY A 103 -12.04 13.44 -2.34
C GLY A 103 -12.75 12.58 -3.38
N GLY A 104 -12.25 11.37 -3.65
CA GLY A 104 -12.79 10.44 -4.61
C GLY A 104 -13.80 9.47 -4.02
N LYS A 105 -13.95 8.37 -4.75
CA LYS A 105 -14.75 7.23 -4.35
C LYS A 105 -13.90 5.96 -4.37
N VAL A 106 -14.33 4.95 -3.62
CA VAL A 106 -13.73 3.62 -3.69
C VAL A 106 -13.82 3.11 -5.13
N PHE A 107 -12.70 2.62 -5.63
CA PHE A 107 -12.59 2.05 -6.97
C PHE A 107 -12.01 0.65 -6.90
N MET A 108 -12.37 -0.17 -7.89
CA MET A 108 -11.68 -1.41 -8.21
C MET A 108 -11.37 -1.41 -9.71
N LYS A 109 -10.09 -1.25 -10.07
CA LYS A 109 -9.67 -1.07 -11.47
C LYS A 109 -8.32 -1.74 -11.75
N GLU A 110 -8.10 -2.13 -12.99
CA GLU A 110 -6.79 -2.60 -13.41
C GLU A 110 -5.78 -1.45 -13.36
N LYS A 111 -4.63 -1.70 -12.73
CA LYS A 111 -3.58 -0.70 -12.54
C LYS A 111 -2.20 -1.36 -12.63
N SER A 112 -1.24 -0.62 -13.16
CA SER A 112 0.18 -0.93 -13.06
C SER A 112 0.83 -0.13 -11.93
N PHE A 113 1.72 -0.78 -11.20
CA PHE A 113 2.48 -0.15 -10.12
C PHE A 113 3.97 -0.26 -10.44
N SER A 114 4.66 0.87 -10.38
CA SER A 114 6.12 0.91 -10.47
C SER A 114 6.76 0.46 -9.15
N ARG A 115 7.75 -0.43 -9.23
CA ARG A 115 8.60 -0.85 -8.10
C ARG A 115 9.46 0.28 -7.52
N SER A 116 9.65 1.38 -8.25
CA SER A 116 10.46 2.52 -7.80
C SER A 116 9.74 3.42 -6.80
N ASN A 117 8.40 3.40 -6.79
CA ASN A 117 7.59 4.36 -6.05
C ASN A 117 6.76 3.72 -4.95
N TRP A 118 6.50 2.42 -5.08
CA TRP A 118 5.65 1.67 -4.17
C TRP A 118 6.46 0.62 -3.42
N GLU A 119 6.16 0.48 -2.14
CA GLU A 119 6.64 -0.64 -1.33
C GLU A 119 5.57 -1.72 -1.30
N PHE A 120 5.95 -2.94 -1.68
CA PHE A 120 5.04 -4.07 -1.80
C PHE A 120 5.21 -5.04 -0.64
N ARG A 121 4.10 -5.37 0.00
CA ARG A 121 3.99 -6.37 1.05
C ARG A 121 3.07 -7.48 0.57
N LYS A 122 3.64 -8.66 0.29
CA LYS A 122 2.90 -9.85 -0.07
C LYS A 122 2.13 -10.35 1.15
N ILE A 123 0.83 -10.59 0.99
CA ILE A 123 -0.06 -11.09 2.02
C ILE A 123 -0.32 -12.56 1.76
N GLU A 124 -0.03 -13.40 2.74
CA GLU A 124 -0.37 -14.82 2.69
C GLU A 124 -1.87 -15.00 2.93
N ALA A 125 -2.57 -15.51 1.92
CA ALA A 125 -4.01 -15.75 1.98
C ALA A 125 -4.39 -16.91 1.06
N THR A 126 -5.43 -17.65 1.45
CA THR A 126 -6.05 -18.66 0.58
C THR A 126 -6.82 -18.01 -0.56
N GLN A 127 -7.00 -18.73 -1.68
CA GLN A 127 -7.76 -18.21 -2.81
C GLN A 127 -9.21 -17.84 -2.45
N ASN A 128 -9.83 -18.58 -1.52
CA ASN A 128 -11.18 -18.28 -1.03
C ASN A 128 -11.23 -16.95 -0.26
N GLN A 129 -10.25 -16.72 0.62
CA GLN A 129 -10.14 -15.43 1.34
C GLN A 129 -9.91 -14.27 0.36
N ILE A 130 -9.04 -14.46 -0.64
CA ILE A 130 -8.79 -13.43 -1.66
C ILE A 130 -10.07 -13.10 -2.44
N GLN A 131 -10.83 -14.11 -2.87
CA GLN A 131 -12.11 -13.90 -3.56
C GLN A 131 -13.14 -13.20 -2.67
N THR A 132 -13.20 -13.57 -1.38
CA THR A 132 -14.07 -12.92 -0.40
C THR A 132 -13.68 -11.45 -0.22
N CYS A 133 -12.38 -11.15 -0.16
CA CYS A 133 -11.84 -9.79 -0.09
C CYS A 133 -12.22 -8.97 -1.33
N MET A 134 -12.01 -9.50 -2.53
CA MET A 134 -12.42 -8.83 -3.78
C MET A 134 -13.92 -8.56 -3.83
N LYS A 135 -14.74 -9.54 -3.43
CA LYS A 135 -16.21 -9.40 -3.38
C LYS A 135 -16.63 -8.31 -2.41
N TRP A 136 -16.01 -8.27 -1.22
CA TRP A 136 -16.27 -7.24 -0.22
C TRP A 136 -15.94 -5.85 -0.76
N LEU A 137 -14.74 -5.67 -1.33
CA LEU A 137 -14.32 -4.40 -1.94
C LEU A 137 -15.21 -3.96 -3.09
N THR A 138 -15.68 -4.91 -3.91
CA THR A 138 -16.63 -4.63 -5.00
C THR A 138 -17.95 -4.07 -4.47
N GLY A 139 -18.43 -4.57 -3.33
CA GLY A 139 -19.65 -4.07 -2.69
C GLY A 139 -19.51 -2.65 -2.12
N HIS A 140 -18.27 -2.19 -1.91
CA HIS A 140 -17.95 -0.86 -1.44
C HIS A 140 -17.52 0.10 -2.56
N VAL A 141 -17.51 -0.33 -3.82
CA VAL A 141 -17.29 0.57 -4.96
C VAL A 141 -18.32 1.70 -4.91
N ASP A 142 -17.89 2.91 -5.27
CA ASP A 142 -18.65 4.16 -5.17
C ASP A 142 -18.81 4.77 -3.77
N ASP A 143 -18.38 4.11 -2.70
CA ASP A 143 -18.36 4.71 -1.36
C ASP A 143 -17.44 5.92 -1.31
N GLY A 144 -17.81 6.91 -0.49
CA GLY A 144 -17.15 8.22 -0.49
C GLY A 144 -15.87 8.27 0.34
N PHE A 145 -15.01 9.25 0.03
CA PHE A 145 -13.86 9.53 0.87
C PHE A 145 -14.25 10.23 2.17
N ASN A 146 -13.70 9.78 3.30
CA ASN A 146 -13.92 10.42 4.58
C ASN A 146 -13.07 11.71 4.65
N LYS A 147 -13.63 12.88 4.38
CA LYS A 147 -12.86 14.14 4.52
C LYS A 147 -12.68 14.57 5.97
N MET A 148 -13.70 14.31 6.81
CA MET A 148 -13.77 14.86 8.16
C MET A 148 -12.83 14.15 9.14
N GLY A 149 -12.71 12.83 9.07
CA GLY A 149 -11.75 12.10 9.91
C GLY A 149 -10.29 12.50 9.67
N PHE A 150 -9.94 13.01 8.49
CA PHE A 150 -8.58 13.28 8.05
C PHE A 150 -8.04 14.49 8.78
N PHE A 151 -8.88 15.51 8.92
CA PHE A 151 -8.56 16.71 9.69
C PHE A 151 -8.67 16.48 11.21
N TYR A 152 -9.38 15.43 11.64
CA TYR A 152 -9.53 15.10 13.05
C TYR A 152 -8.39 14.24 13.59
N GLU A 153 -7.72 13.49 12.72
CA GLU A 153 -6.61 12.58 13.06
C GLU A 153 -5.42 13.29 13.75
N PRO A 154 -4.95 14.46 13.27
CA PRO A 154 -3.86 15.19 13.93
C PRO A 154 -4.27 15.71 15.32
N VAL A 155 -5.53 16.09 15.50
CA VAL A 155 -6.04 16.59 16.78
C VAL A 155 -6.06 15.49 17.85
N LYS A 156 -6.34 14.24 17.46
CA LYS A 156 -6.22 13.09 18.36
C LYS A 156 -4.77 12.84 18.81
N ARG A 157 -3.79 13.10 17.95
CA ARG A 157 -2.36 12.86 18.25
C ARG A 157 -1.71 13.94 19.10
N VAL A 158 -2.16 15.19 18.99
CA VAL A 158 -1.62 16.32 19.79
C VAL A 158 -2.07 16.25 21.26
N SER A 159 -3.18 15.58 21.55
CA SER A 159 -3.56 15.25 22.92
C SER A 159 -2.60 14.19 23.46
N ARG A 160 -1.67 14.58 24.35
CA ARG A 160 -0.64 13.72 25.00
C ARG A 160 -1.17 12.47 25.72
N HIS A 161 -2.48 12.22 25.72
CA HIS A 161 -3.07 10.98 26.19
C HIS A 161 -3.34 10.14 24.95
N TYR A 162 -2.55 9.09 24.78
CA TYR A 162 -2.60 8.12 23.71
C TYR A 162 -3.92 7.32 23.80
N VAL A 163 -5.06 7.96 23.53
CA VAL A 163 -6.37 7.29 23.51
C VAL A 163 -6.56 6.65 22.12
N SER A 164 -5.64 5.74 21.78
CA SER A 164 -5.69 4.87 20.59
C SER A 164 -6.98 4.04 20.58
N CYS A 165 -7.61 3.86 21.74
CA CYS A 165 -8.86 3.11 21.91
C CYS A 165 -10.14 3.92 21.65
N VAL A 166 -10.09 5.23 21.37
CA VAL A 166 -11.31 5.96 20.98
C VAL A 166 -11.50 5.82 19.47
N PRO A 167 -12.52 5.05 19.01
CA PRO A 167 -12.76 4.89 17.58
C PRO A 167 -12.90 6.24 16.89
N ASN A 168 -12.53 6.31 15.61
CA ASN A 168 -12.73 7.52 14.81
C ASN A 168 -14.22 7.92 14.90
N PRO A 169 -14.57 9.07 15.52
CA PRO A 169 -15.96 9.49 15.62
C PRO A 169 -16.55 9.81 14.24
N PHE A 170 -15.75 9.80 13.18
CA PHE A 170 -16.20 9.92 11.80
C PHE A 170 -15.90 8.67 10.98
N GLY A 171 -15.58 7.54 11.62
CA GLY A 171 -15.31 6.27 10.96
C GLY A 171 -16.51 5.76 10.15
N PRO A 172 -16.32 4.77 9.27
CA PRO A 172 -17.34 4.28 8.35
C PRO A 172 -18.59 3.72 9.05
N SER A 173 -18.45 3.27 10.29
CA SER A 173 -19.52 2.77 11.16
C SER A 173 -19.99 3.78 12.21
N SER A 174 -19.54 5.05 12.13
CA SER A 174 -19.94 6.06 13.12
C SER A 174 -21.33 6.63 12.86
N PRO A 175 -22.19 6.75 13.89
CA PRO A 175 -23.49 7.43 13.78
C PRO A 175 -23.37 8.93 13.50
N LEU A 176 -22.19 9.55 13.73
CA LEU A 176 -21.94 10.96 13.39
C LEU A 176 -21.64 11.17 11.91
N GLN A 177 -21.45 10.10 11.16
CA GLN A 177 -21.43 10.14 9.71
C GLN A 177 -22.89 10.26 9.25
N PHE A 178 -23.43 11.49 9.19
CA PHE A 178 -24.82 11.80 8.73
C PHE A 178 -25.14 11.35 7.28
N SER A 179 -24.27 10.53 6.68
CA SER A 179 -24.37 9.94 5.36
C SER A 179 -24.87 8.50 5.49
N LYS A 180 -25.84 8.10 4.65
CA LYS A 180 -26.30 6.71 4.60
C LYS A 180 -25.26 5.75 4.01
N THR A 181 -24.29 6.28 3.27
CA THR A 181 -23.18 5.52 2.70
C THR A 181 -21.94 5.69 3.57
N PRO A 182 -21.20 4.60 3.85
CA PRO A 182 -19.98 4.66 4.63
C PRO A 182 -18.93 5.49 3.88
N LYS A 183 -18.04 6.12 4.64
CA LYS A 183 -16.90 6.83 4.08
C LYS A 183 -15.60 6.30 4.65
N TRP A 184 -14.60 6.18 3.78
CA TRP A 184 -13.37 5.44 4.06
C TRP A 184 -12.11 6.30 3.93
N TYR A 185 -11.09 5.95 4.70
CA TYR A 185 -9.68 6.16 4.33
C TYR A 185 -9.14 4.98 3.54
N CYS A 186 -8.06 5.22 2.78
CA CYS A 186 -7.39 4.15 2.05
C CYS A 186 -6.91 3.03 2.99
N SER A 187 -6.33 3.35 4.14
CA SER A 187 -5.93 2.34 5.14
C SER A 187 -7.12 1.67 5.82
N GLU A 188 -8.13 2.43 6.27
CA GLU A 188 -9.34 1.86 6.89
C GLU A 188 -10.06 0.88 5.93
N LEU A 189 -10.15 1.22 4.65
CA LEU A 189 -10.75 0.37 3.62
C LEU A 189 -9.97 -0.93 3.44
N CYS A 190 -8.63 -0.83 3.27
CA CYS A 190 -7.77 -1.99 3.07
C CYS A 190 -7.82 -2.92 4.29
N GLU A 191 -7.73 -2.35 5.48
CA GLU A 191 -7.78 -3.08 6.74
C GLU A 191 -9.13 -3.78 6.95
N ALA A 192 -10.25 -3.06 6.74
CA ALA A 192 -11.58 -3.66 6.82
C ALA A 192 -11.74 -4.81 5.82
N ALA A 193 -11.26 -4.65 4.58
CA ALA A 193 -11.30 -5.72 3.59
C ALA A 193 -10.52 -6.96 4.04
N LEU A 194 -9.34 -6.80 4.64
CA LEU A 194 -8.56 -7.91 5.19
C LEU A 194 -9.23 -8.57 6.40
N ARG A 195 -9.90 -7.79 7.23
CA ARG A 195 -10.61 -8.27 8.42
C ARG A 195 -11.85 -9.07 8.04
N GLU A 196 -12.71 -8.50 7.20
CA GLU A 196 -13.99 -9.09 6.79
C GLU A 196 -13.80 -10.31 5.87
N SER A 197 -12.66 -10.42 5.18
CA SER A 197 -12.28 -11.62 4.43
C SER A 197 -11.61 -12.70 5.27
N GLY A 198 -11.39 -12.45 6.56
CA GLY A 198 -10.73 -13.40 7.47
C GLY A 198 -9.25 -13.61 7.19
N ILE A 199 -8.58 -12.67 6.50
CA ILE A 199 -7.13 -12.72 6.23
C ILE A 199 -6.36 -12.25 7.47
N MET A 200 -6.79 -11.15 8.08
CA MET A 200 -6.21 -10.61 9.32
C MET A 200 -7.33 -10.07 10.21
N THR A 201 -7.78 -10.87 11.17
CA THR A 201 -9.00 -10.59 11.96
C THR A 201 -8.77 -9.62 13.12
N ASP A 202 -7.53 -9.45 13.55
CA ASP A 202 -7.11 -8.71 14.74
C ASP A 202 -6.46 -7.35 14.40
N LEU A 203 -6.74 -6.81 13.22
CA LEU A 203 -6.26 -5.48 12.82
C LEU A 203 -7.03 -4.36 13.54
N THR A 204 -6.28 -3.34 13.93
CA THR A 204 -6.80 -2.15 14.59
C THR A 204 -7.25 -1.11 13.56
N PRO A 205 -8.53 -0.64 13.60
CA PRO A 205 -9.04 0.40 12.72
C PRO A 205 -8.12 1.63 12.66
N SER A 206 -7.41 1.79 11.55
CA SER A 206 -6.35 2.79 11.40
C SER A 206 -6.63 3.76 10.25
N PRO A 207 -6.82 5.06 10.54
CA PRO A 207 -6.99 6.09 9.52
C PRO A 207 -5.67 6.46 8.82
N HIS A 208 -4.52 5.96 9.28
CA HIS A 208 -3.22 6.38 8.79
C HIS A 208 -2.43 5.23 8.13
N PRO A 209 -2.04 5.34 6.85
CA PRO A 209 -1.31 4.29 6.13
C PRO A 209 0.01 3.85 6.78
N GLN A 210 0.79 4.77 7.37
CA GLN A 210 1.97 4.39 8.15
C GLN A 210 1.63 3.45 9.33
N LEU A 211 0.58 3.72 10.11
CA LEU A 211 0.24 2.86 11.25
C LEU A 211 -0.19 1.48 10.77
N PHE A 212 -1.01 1.44 9.71
CA PHE A 212 -1.41 0.18 9.08
C PHE A 212 -0.19 -0.60 8.55
N PHE A 213 0.75 0.09 7.92
CA PHE A 213 2.02 -0.51 7.49
C PHE A 213 2.80 -1.12 8.66
N GLU A 214 2.99 -0.38 9.75
CA GLU A 214 3.70 -0.85 10.94
C GLU A 214 3.05 -2.08 11.57
N GLU A 215 1.73 -2.17 11.53
CA GLU A 215 0.96 -3.29 12.06
C GLU A 215 1.12 -4.56 11.20
N ILE A 216 1.06 -4.44 9.87
CA ILE A 216 1.11 -5.61 8.98
C ILE A 216 2.53 -6.00 8.55
N LYS A 217 3.55 -5.14 8.72
CA LYS A 217 4.91 -5.38 8.19
C LYS A 217 5.56 -6.67 8.69
N HIS A 218 5.19 -7.13 9.89
CA HIS A 218 5.74 -8.35 10.50
C HIS A 218 4.97 -9.62 10.10
N ARG A 219 3.80 -9.45 9.49
CA ARG A 219 2.89 -10.54 9.07
C ARG A 219 2.89 -10.75 7.56
N THR A 220 3.72 -9.98 6.85
CA THR A 220 3.76 -9.92 5.39
C THR A 220 5.19 -9.99 4.89
N THR A 221 5.38 -10.55 3.71
CA THR A 221 6.71 -10.68 3.10
C THR A 221 7.01 -9.43 2.26
N PRO A 222 8.16 -8.76 2.40
CA PRO A 222 8.57 -7.72 1.47
C PRO A 222 8.88 -8.33 0.10
N ASP A 223 8.30 -7.79 -0.98
CA ASP A 223 8.45 -8.33 -2.35
C ASP A 223 9.23 -7.37 -3.28
N ALA A 224 9.23 -6.07 -2.97
CA ALA A 224 9.97 -5.07 -3.71
C ALA A 224 10.22 -3.83 -2.83
N PRO A 225 11.39 -3.70 -2.19
CA PRO A 225 11.78 -2.44 -1.58
C PRO A 225 12.21 -1.43 -2.65
N ILE A 226 11.90 -0.16 -2.44
CA ILE A 226 12.41 0.94 -3.27
C ILE A 226 13.92 1.06 -3.05
N VAL A 227 14.67 1.08 -4.14
CA VAL A 227 16.11 1.42 -4.15
C VAL A 227 16.26 2.89 -3.75
N GLY A 228 16.80 3.16 -2.56
CA GLY A 228 17.18 4.53 -2.20
C GLY A 228 18.20 5.07 -3.21
N ARG A 229 17.98 6.29 -3.72
CA ARG A 229 18.99 7.00 -4.52
C ARG A 229 20.28 7.07 -3.70
N ASN A 230 21.38 6.59 -4.27
CA ASN A 230 22.72 6.87 -3.75
C ASN A 230 23.00 8.36 -3.98
N GLU A 231 22.73 9.20 -2.98
CA GLU A 231 23.34 10.51 -2.91
C GLU A 231 24.72 10.36 -2.25
N HIS A 232 25.74 10.49 -3.08
CA HIS A 232 27.11 10.89 -2.76
C HIS A 232 27.75 10.31 -1.48
N MET A 233 28.37 9.13 -1.60
CA MET A 233 29.67 8.93 -0.96
C MET A 233 30.72 9.67 -1.79
N LEU A 234 30.89 10.96 -1.51
CA LEU A 234 32.17 11.61 -1.74
C LEU A 234 33.09 11.16 -0.60
N PHE A 235 34.22 10.57 -0.99
CA PHE A 235 35.34 10.24 -0.12
C PHE A 235 35.88 11.48 0.59
#